data_AF-A0A7D8YLD3-F1
#
_entry.id   AF-A0A7D8YLD3-F1
#
_cell.length_a   1.000
_cell.length_b   1.000
_cell.length_c   1.000
_cell.angle_alpha   90.00
_cell.angle_beta   90.00
_cell.angle_gamma   90.00
#
_symmetry.space_group_name_H-M   'P 1'
#
loop_
_entity.id
_entity.type
_entity.pdbx_description
1 polymer ?
#
loop_
_entity_poly.entity_id
_entity_poly.type
_entity_poly.pdbx_seq_one_letter_code
_entity_poly.pdbx_strand_id
1 'polypeptide(L)'
;MAKGGGGTGTEGWGVYLPYSLTLTVVNDAIAGRSARSYTDEGRFTTLANTVSSGDFVIIEFGHNDGGSLTPTDNGRSDCVGSGSETCTTAAGVV
;
A
#
# COMPACT_ATOMS: atom_id res chain seq x y z
N MET A 1 5.48 -7.20 -0.03
CA MET A 1 6.73 -6.39 -0.13
C MET A 1 7.06 -6.04 -1.58
N ALA A 2 7.53 -4.81 -1.87
CA ALA A 2 7.83 -4.28 -3.22
C ALA A 2 9.32 -4.41 -3.63
N LYS A 3 9.61 -4.29 -4.93
CA LYS A 3 10.99 -4.18 -5.44
C LYS A 3 11.72 -3.01 -4.78
N GLY A 4 12.95 -3.25 -4.31
CA GLY A 4 13.74 -2.28 -3.56
C GLY A 4 13.20 -1.97 -2.15
N GLY A 5 12.17 -2.67 -1.68
CA GLY A 5 11.52 -2.42 -0.39
C GLY A 5 12.42 -2.69 0.81
N GLY A 6 13.42 -3.56 0.68
CA GLY A 6 14.46 -3.80 1.69
C GLY A 6 15.76 -3.06 1.42
N GLY A 7 15.79 -2.10 0.48
CA GLY A 7 16.99 -1.39 0.03
C GLY A 7 17.50 -1.85 -1.34
N THR A 8 18.59 -1.24 -1.78
CA THR A 8 19.18 -1.46 -3.12
C THR A 8 19.49 -2.93 -3.37
N GLY A 9 19.00 -3.45 -4.51
CA GLY A 9 19.24 -4.85 -4.91
C GLY A 9 18.31 -5.88 -4.27
N THR A 10 17.38 -5.46 -3.41
CA THR A 10 16.33 -6.36 -2.87
C THR A 10 15.11 -6.40 -3.78
N GLU A 11 14.41 -7.54 -3.78
CA GLU A 11 13.18 -7.74 -4.55
C GLU A 11 12.00 -8.02 -3.62
N GLY A 12 10.81 -7.65 -4.09
CA GLY A 12 9.55 -7.97 -3.44
C GLY A 12 9.03 -9.35 -3.87
N TRP A 13 8.31 -10.04 -3.00
CA TRP A 13 7.80 -11.39 -3.32
C TRP A 13 6.89 -11.42 -4.57
N GLY A 14 6.16 -10.33 -4.83
CA GLY A 14 5.29 -10.20 -6.00
C GLY A 14 6.03 -10.24 -7.34
N VAL A 15 7.34 -9.98 -7.37
CA VAL A 15 8.17 -10.10 -8.58
C VAL A 15 8.28 -11.56 -9.06
N TYR A 16 8.09 -12.52 -8.15
CA TYR A 16 8.22 -13.94 -8.45
C TYR A 16 6.89 -14.62 -8.79
N LEU A 17 5.74 -13.96 -8.54
CA LEU A 17 4.42 -14.49 -8.87
C LEU A 17 4.23 -14.91 -10.35
N PRO A 18 4.76 -14.18 -11.35
CA PRO A 18 4.63 -14.59 -12.75
C PRO A 18 5.20 -15.98 -13.06
N TYR A 19 6.11 -16.49 -12.23
CA TYR A 19 6.69 -17.84 -12.42
C TYR A 19 5.80 -18.96 -11.88
N SER A 20 4.79 -18.63 -11.07
CA SER A 20 3.93 -19.60 -10.39
C SER A 20 2.49 -19.60 -10.90
N LEU A 21 2.13 -18.65 -11.77
CA LEU A 21 0.77 -18.46 -12.26
C LEU A 21 0.74 -18.49 -13.80
N THR A 22 -0.38 -18.96 -14.35
CA THR A 22 -0.68 -18.86 -15.78
C THR A 22 -1.41 -17.56 -16.16
N LEU A 23 -1.80 -16.77 -15.15
CA LEU A 23 -2.47 -15.47 -15.31
C LEU A 23 -1.45 -14.34 -15.52
N THR A 24 -1.87 -13.27 -16.21
CA THR A 24 -1.09 -12.03 -16.26
C THR A 24 -0.99 -11.43 -14.85
N VAL A 25 0.23 -11.08 -14.44
CA VAL A 25 0.51 -10.46 -13.14
C VAL A 25 0.96 -9.04 -13.37
N VAL A 26 0.25 -8.09 -12.77
CA VAL A 26 0.65 -6.68 -12.66
C VAL A 26 1.07 -6.43 -11.22
N ASN A 27 2.32 -6.02 -10.99
CA ASN A 27 2.84 -5.75 -9.66
C ASN A 27 2.91 -4.23 -9.41
N ASP A 28 1.85 -3.70 -8.81
CA ASP A 28 1.73 -2.28 -8.45
C ASP A 28 2.22 -1.98 -7.02
N ALA A 29 3.00 -2.89 -6.40
CA ALA A 29 3.58 -2.67 -5.09
C ALA A 29 4.72 -1.66 -5.16
N ILE A 30 4.75 -0.71 -4.22
CA ILE A 30 5.74 0.36 -4.20
C ILE A 30 6.40 0.46 -2.83
N ALA A 31 7.73 0.52 -2.83
CA ALA A 31 8.52 0.63 -1.61
C ALA A 31 8.12 1.86 -0.78
N GLY A 32 8.09 1.67 0.55
CA GLY A 32 7.80 2.70 1.53
C GLY A 32 6.33 3.13 1.63
N ARG A 33 5.39 2.43 0.99
CA ARG A 33 3.95 2.74 1.11
C ARG A 33 3.31 1.96 2.26
N SER A 34 2.41 2.67 2.95
CA SER A 34 1.41 2.17 3.90
C SER A 34 0.03 2.17 3.23
N ALA A 35 -0.99 1.59 3.88
CA ALA A 35 -2.36 1.65 3.41
C ALA A 35 -2.84 3.10 3.24
N ARG A 36 -2.60 3.98 4.23
CA ARG A 36 -2.92 5.42 4.12
C ARG A 36 -2.24 6.06 2.93
N SER A 37 -0.91 5.97 2.84
CA SER A 37 -0.19 6.73 1.82
C SER A 37 -0.38 6.18 0.41
N TYR A 38 -0.70 4.89 0.26
CA TYR A 38 -1.14 4.33 -1.03
C TYR A 38 -2.51 4.88 -1.46
N THR A 39 -3.40 5.13 -0.49
CA THR A 39 -4.69 5.80 -0.67
C THR A 39 -4.50 7.27 -1.04
N ASP A 40 -3.74 8.03 -0.24
CA ASP A 40 -3.48 9.46 -0.44
C ASP A 40 -2.81 9.75 -1.79
N GLU A 41 -1.94 8.84 -2.27
CA GLU A 41 -1.30 8.92 -3.59
C GLU A 41 -2.24 8.51 -4.75
N GLY A 42 -3.52 8.20 -4.49
CA GLY A 42 -4.53 7.88 -5.49
C GLY A 42 -4.36 6.50 -6.15
N ARG A 43 -3.56 5.61 -5.57
CA ARG A 43 -3.18 4.35 -6.22
C ARG A 43 -4.29 3.31 -6.15
N PHE A 44 -5.07 3.29 -5.08
CA PHE A 44 -6.30 2.50 -5.05
C PHE A 44 -7.32 2.98 -6.06
N THR A 45 -7.41 4.30 -6.31
CA THR A 45 -8.27 4.84 -7.38
C THR A 45 -7.81 4.35 -8.75
N THR A 46 -6.51 4.40 -9.04
CA THR A 46 -5.94 3.86 -10.28
C THR A 46 -6.22 2.36 -10.43
N LEU A 47 -6.02 1.58 -9.37
CA LEU A 47 -6.33 0.15 -9.34
C LEU A 47 -7.81 -0.10 -9.65
N ALA A 48 -8.72 0.57 -8.94
CA ALA A 48 -10.17 0.42 -9.09
C ALA A 48 -10.65 0.78 -10.51
N ASN A 49 -10.00 1.73 -11.16
CA ASN A 49 -10.30 2.12 -12.54
C ASN A 49 -9.72 1.15 -13.60
N THR A 50 -8.80 0.27 -13.21
CA THR A 50 -8.09 -0.63 -14.13
C THR A 50 -8.64 -2.05 -14.08
N VAL A 51 -9.04 -2.52 -12.89
CA VAL A 51 -9.53 -3.90 -12.71
C VAL A 51 -10.91 -4.11 -13.32
N SER A 52 -11.13 -5.32 -13.82
CA SER A 52 -12.40 -5.76 -14.40
C SER A 52 -12.94 -6.99 -13.67
N SER A 53 -14.23 -7.29 -13.89
CA SER A 53 -14.85 -8.49 -13.32
C SER A 53 -14.10 -9.75 -13.75
N GLY A 54 -13.68 -10.56 -12.78
CA GLY A 54 -12.88 -11.77 -13.00
C GLY A 54 -11.40 -11.60 -12.67
N ASP A 55 -10.93 -10.37 -12.48
CA ASP A 55 -9.56 -10.11 -12.00
C ASP A 55 -9.44 -10.38 -10.50
N PHE A 56 -8.21 -10.69 -10.09
CA PHE A 56 -7.84 -10.83 -8.68
C PHE A 56 -6.98 -9.64 -8.25
N VAL A 57 -7.28 -9.12 -7.07
CA VAL A 57 -6.44 -8.12 -6.40
C VAL A 57 -5.90 -8.72 -5.12
N ILE A 58 -4.58 -8.69 -4.97
CA ILE A 58 -3.88 -9.08 -3.74
C ILE A 58 -3.37 -7.81 -3.07
N ILE A 59 -3.81 -7.58 -1.82
CA ILE A 59 -3.45 -6.40 -1.03
C ILE A 59 -2.67 -6.85 0.21
N GLU A 60 -1.47 -6.30 0.40
CA GLU A 60 -0.60 -6.58 1.55
C GLU A 60 0.09 -5.30 2.03
N PHE A 61 -0.27 -4.84 3.24
CA PHE A 61 0.32 -3.69 3.93
C PHE A 61 0.63 -4.05 5.39
N GLY A 62 1.28 -3.15 6.13
CA GLY A 62 1.58 -3.29 7.55
C GLY A 62 2.98 -2.81 7.91
N HIS A 63 3.97 -3.03 7.04
CA HIS A 63 5.38 -2.71 7.35
C HIS A 63 5.66 -1.20 7.51
N ASN A 64 4.92 -0.33 6.81
CA ASN A 64 5.13 1.13 6.84
C ASN A 64 3.99 1.88 7.53
N ASP A 65 3.01 1.16 8.07
CA ASP A 65 1.73 1.69 8.56
C ASP A 65 1.85 2.17 10.01
N GLY A 66 2.90 1.72 10.71
CA GLY A 66 3.22 2.16 12.06
C GLY A 66 3.76 3.59 12.14
N GLY A 67 3.98 4.05 13.38
CA GLY A 67 4.48 5.37 13.70
C GLY A 67 3.48 6.16 14.54
N SER A 68 3.50 7.48 14.42
CA SER A 68 2.63 8.38 15.16
C SER A 68 2.22 9.55 14.28
N LEU A 69 0.98 10.01 14.43
CA LEU A 69 0.48 11.24 13.81
C LEU A 69 0.82 12.48 14.65
N THR A 70 1.23 12.29 15.91
CA THR A 70 1.53 13.37 16.85
C THR A 70 2.91 13.18 17.50
N PRO A 71 3.72 14.25 17.67
CA PRO A 71 3.48 15.61 17.22
C PRO A 71 3.73 15.81 15.71
N THR A 72 4.37 14.85 15.04
CA THR A 72 4.78 14.97 13.64
C THR A 72 4.27 13.80 12.84
N ASP A 73 3.59 14.10 11.74
CA ASP A 73 3.10 13.12 10.77
C ASP A 73 4.22 12.77 9.76
N ASN A 74 4.53 11.47 9.63
CA ASN A 74 5.52 10.97 8.67
C ASN A 74 4.92 10.75 7.26
N GLY A 75 3.62 11.02 7.08
CA GLY A 75 2.88 10.83 5.84
C GLY A 75 2.61 9.36 5.50
N ARG A 76 2.84 8.43 6.44
CA ARG A 76 2.67 6.98 6.27
C ARG A 76 1.80 6.35 7.36
N SER A 77 1.93 6.82 8.60
CA SER A 77 1.22 6.22 9.72
C SER A 77 -0.29 6.25 9.53
N ASP A 78 -0.92 5.09 9.73
CA ASP A 78 -2.37 4.94 9.71
C ASP A 78 -2.98 5.49 11.01
N CYS A 79 -4.27 5.82 10.96
CA CYS A 79 -5.02 6.15 12.17
C CYS A 79 -5.17 4.90 13.04
N VAL A 80 -4.77 5.00 14.31
CA VAL A 80 -4.95 3.88 15.26
C VAL A 80 -6.42 3.76 15.65
N GLY A 81 -6.94 2.54 15.62
CA GLY A 81 -8.34 2.28 15.91
C GLY A 81 -8.77 0.93 15.37
N SER A 82 -9.96 0.49 15.76
CA SER A 82 -10.56 -0.75 15.24
C SER A 82 -12.03 -0.57 14.85
N GLY A 83 -12.48 0.68 14.75
CA GLY A 83 -13.86 1.06 14.47
C GLY A 83 -13.94 2.43 13.81
N SER A 84 -14.67 3.36 14.43
CA SER A 84 -14.99 4.67 13.86
C SER A 84 -14.06 5.78 14.36
N GLU A 85 -12.87 5.44 14.82
CA GLU A 85 -11.86 6.43 15.16
C GLU A 85 -11.44 7.20 13.91
N THR A 86 -11.34 8.51 14.05
CA THR A 86 -10.88 9.40 12.97
C THR A 86 -9.67 10.16 13.45
N CYS A 87 -8.66 10.26 12.61
CA CYS A 87 -7.47 11.05 12.87
C CYS A 87 -7.40 12.24 11.91
N THR A 88 -6.78 13.34 12.33
CA THR A 88 -6.53 14.47 11.43
C THR A 88 -5.09 14.44 10.96
N THR A 89 -4.90 14.58 9.66
CA THR A 89 -3.58 14.65 9.01
C THR A 89 -3.49 15.88 8.13
N ALA A 90 -2.29 16.19 7.62
CA ALA A 90 -2.11 17.30 6.69
C ALA A 90 -2.92 17.16 5.39
N ALA A 91 -3.30 15.92 5.01
CA ALA A 91 -4.11 15.63 3.83
C ALA A 91 -5.63 15.68 4.11
N GLY A 92 -6.06 15.82 5.37
CA GLY A 92 -7.46 15.77 5.77
C GLY A 92 -7.72 14.78 6.91
N VAL A 93 -9.00 14.50 7.17
CA VAL A 93 -9.41 13.47 8.13
C VAL A 93 -9.20 12.09 7.49
N VAL A 94 -8.48 11.22 8.19
CA VAL A 94 -8.18 9.83 7.82
C VAL A 94 -8.86 8.90 8.80
#